data_AF-A0A1U7DAU1-F1
#
_entry.id   AF-A0A1U7DAU1-F1
#
_cell.length_a   1.000
_cell.length_b   1.000
_cell.length_c   1.000
_cell.angle_alpha   90.00
_cell.angle_beta   90.00
_cell.angle_gamma   90.00
#
_symmetry.space_group_name_H-M   'P 1'
#
loop_
_entity.id
_entity.type
_entity.pdbx_description
1 polymer ?
#
loop_
_entity_poly.entity_id
_entity_poly.type
_entity_poly.pdbx_seq_one_letter_code
_entity_poly.pdbx_strand_id
1 'polypeptide(L)'
;MSDLTAQILATPGLWAMMLTAFVAGAIYGFSGFGAALVFMPVGAIFLPMETAIAAFNLAALASVVTLLPRALRQVDLRTSGMMIVIALPMVALGIRVLRVTDVTLLRWAVVAVAAITLAALVTGWRYRATPGPGLRIAVAGATGFVGGATGLLGPVLILFQLAGQESVARSRATILVFLTVTSVALLPLLAMQGALTRSAIPLGFLMLLPYGLGTRVGQALFDPAREEGYRVVAYGIIATAIVLGLPVWG
;
A
#
# COMPACT_ATOMS: atom_id res chain seq x y z
N MET A 1 -21.55 -25.01 9.50
CA MET A 1 -21.26 -23.56 9.71
C MET A 1 -20.63 -23.28 11.08
N SER A 2 -20.84 -24.13 12.10
CA SER A 2 -20.22 -24.02 13.43
C SER A 2 -18.70 -24.18 13.45
N ASP A 3 -18.15 -25.06 12.60
CA ASP A 3 -16.73 -25.43 12.70
C ASP A 3 -15.80 -24.38 12.10
N LEU A 4 -16.25 -23.68 11.05
CA LEU A 4 -15.48 -22.62 10.39
C LEU A 4 -15.37 -21.38 11.29
N THR A 5 -16.45 -20.97 11.95
CA THR A 5 -16.45 -19.83 12.87
C THR A 5 -15.64 -20.13 14.14
N ALA A 6 -15.74 -21.35 14.67
CA ALA A 6 -14.92 -21.81 15.79
C ALA A 6 -13.42 -21.81 15.44
N GLN A 7 -13.03 -22.27 14.25
CA GLN A 7 -11.65 -22.22 13.77
C GLN A 7 -11.12 -20.79 13.61
N ILE A 8 -11.93 -19.87 13.09
CA ILE A 8 -11.53 -18.46 12.94
C ILE A 8 -11.31 -17.83 14.32
N LEU A 9 -12.25 -18.00 15.25
CA LEU A 9 -12.13 -17.46 16.61
C LEU A 9 -10.98 -18.11 17.41
N ALA A 10 -10.62 -19.35 17.10
CA ALA A 10 -9.47 -20.04 17.68
C ALA A 10 -8.13 -19.65 17.03
N THR A 11 -8.12 -18.77 16.00
CA THR A 11 -6.88 -18.34 15.35
C THR A 11 -6.03 -17.56 16.36
N PRO A 12 -4.79 -18.01 16.66
CA PRO A 12 -3.91 -17.29 17.57
C PRO A 12 -3.68 -15.85 17.08
N GLY A 13 -3.77 -14.88 18.01
CA GLY A 13 -3.51 -13.48 17.67
C GLY A 13 -4.63 -12.77 16.91
N LEU A 14 -5.83 -13.35 16.74
CA LEU A 14 -6.93 -12.74 15.99
C LEU A 14 -7.23 -11.30 16.43
N TRP A 15 -7.35 -11.05 17.74
CA TRP A 15 -7.62 -9.71 18.26
C TRP A 15 -6.50 -8.72 17.95
N ALA A 16 -5.24 -9.15 18.05
CA ALA A 16 -4.08 -8.33 17.69
C ALA A 16 -4.11 -8.00 16.19
N MET A 17 -4.44 -8.97 15.33
CA MET A 17 -4.61 -8.76 13.90
C MET A 17 -5.76 -7.82 13.56
N MET A 18 -6.91 -7.94 14.23
CA MET A 18 -8.06 -7.03 14.04
C MET A 18 -7.73 -5.60 14.46
N LEU A 19 -7.09 -5.41 15.62
CA LEU A 19 -6.64 -4.11 16.08
C LEU A 19 -5.61 -3.51 15.11
N THR A 20 -4.65 -4.31 14.67
CA THR A 20 -3.62 -3.87 13.72
C THR A 20 -4.23 -3.52 12.37
N ALA A 21 -5.24 -4.26 11.91
CA ALA A 21 -5.98 -3.93 10.68
C ALA A 21 -6.75 -2.60 10.82
N PHE A 22 -7.33 -2.32 11.98
CA PHE A 22 -7.94 -1.01 12.24
C PHE A 22 -6.90 0.12 12.19
N VAL A 23 -5.75 -0.05 12.86
CA VAL A 23 -4.66 0.95 12.84
C VAL A 23 -4.09 1.14 11.44
N ALA A 24 -3.87 0.05 10.71
CA ALA A 24 -3.43 0.06 9.32
C ALA A 24 -4.44 0.81 8.44
N GLY A 25 -5.73 0.50 8.61
CA GLY A 25 -6.82 1.20 7.94
C GLY A 25 -6.82 2.70 8.26
N ALA A 26 -6.61 3.10 9.52
CA ALA A 26 -6.52 4.51 9.91
C ALA A 26 -5.33 5.22 9.28
N ILE A 27 -4.16 4.60 9.26
CA ILE A 27 -2.96 5.15 8.62
C ILE A 27 -3.16 5.29 7.11
N TYR A 28 -3.78 4.31 6.46
CA TYR A 28 -4.10 4.38 5.02
C TYR A 28 -5.21 5.38 4.71
N GLY A 29 -6.23 5.45 5.55
CA GLY A 29 -7.29 6.44 5.48
C GLY A 29 -6.75 7.86 5.62
N PHE A 30 -5.76 8.10 6.49
CA PHE A 30 -5.14 9.40 6.65
C PHE A 30 -4.16 9.71 5.52
N SER A 31 -3.16 8.86 5.33
CA SER A 31 -2.00 9.14 4.48
C SER A 31 -2.19 8.74 3.01
N GLY A 32 -3.05 7.75 2.74
CA GLY A 32 -3.23 7.11 1.44
C GLY A 32 -2.34 5.89 1.19
N PHE A 33 -1.40 5.56 2.08
CA PHE A 33 -0.46 4.45 1.93
C PHE A 33 -0.06 3.89 3.32
N GLY A 34 0.89 2.94 3.36
CA GLY A 34 1.53 2.52 4.61
C GLY A 34 0.77 1.50 5.46
N ALA A 35 -0.48 1.13 5.13
CA ALA A 35 -1.20 0.10 5.87
C ALA A 35 -0.44 -1.25 5.91
N ALA A 36 0.16 -1.67 4.80
CA ALA A 36 0.92 -2.92 4.77
C ALA A 36 2.14 -2.89 5.71
N LEU A 37 2.79 -1.73 5.89
CA LEU A 37 3.93 -1.58 6.81
C LEU A 37 3.55 -1.84 8.26
N VAL A 38 2.29 -1.52 8.61
CA VAL A 38 1.73 -1.69 9.95
C VAL A 38 1.25 -3.12 10.12
N PHE A 39 0.54 -3.64 9.12
CA PHE A 39 -0.11 -4.94 9.22
C PHE A 39 0.84 -6.12 9.06
N MET A 40 1.76 -6.07 8.10
CA MET A 40 2.58 -7.23 7.74
C MET A 40 3.45 -7.76 8.88
N PRO A 41 4.14 -6.91 9.69
CA PRO A 41 4.94 -7.42 10.82
C PRO A 41 4.10 -8.21 11.83
N VAL A 42 2.86 -7.77 12.11
CA VAL A 42 1.96 -8.46 13.05
C VAL A 42 1.35 -9.70 12.40
N GLY A 43 0.91 -9.60 11.15
CA GLY A 43 0.33 -10.73 10.42
C GLY A 43 1.32 -11.88 10.27
N ALA A 44 2.59 -11.59 10.01
CA ALA A 44 3.66 -12.59 9.86
C ALA A 44 4.02 -13.32 11.17
N ILE A 45 3.68 -12.78 12.35
CA ILE A 45 3.86 -13.47 13.63
C ILE A 45 2.89 -14.66 13.76
N PHE A 46 1.67 -14.51 13.25
CA PHE A 46 0.57 -15.46 13.48
C PHE A 46 0.22 -16.30 12.26
N LEU A 47 0.60 -15.87 11.05
CA LEU A 47 0.22 -16.48 9.79
C LEU A 47 1.43 -16.66 8.87
N PRO A 48 1.40 -17.67 7.98
CA PRO A 48 2.30 -17.70 6.83
C PRO A 48 2.20 -16.38 6.04
N MET A 49 3.33 -15.86 5.57
CA MET A 49 3.41 -14.56 4.88
C MET A 49 2.42 -14.46 3.71
N GLU A 50 2.26 -15.51 2.92
CA GLU A 50 1.30 -15.58 1.81
C GLU A 50 -0.15 -15.40 2.29
N THR A 51 -0.53 -16.10 3.37
CA THR A 51 -1.85 -15.98 4.00
C THR A 51 -2.08 -14.58 4.57
N ALA A 52 -1.06 -13.97 5.21
CA ALA A 52 -1.15 -12.62 5.73
C ALA A 52 -1.36 -11.58 4.62
N ILE A 53 -0.59 -11.67 3.53
CA ILE A 53 -0.73 -10.80 2.34
C ILE A 53 -2.12 -10.95 1.73
N ALA A 54 -2.58 -12.18 1.55
CA ALA A 54 -3.89 -12.47 0.95
C ALA A 54 -5.05 -11.95 1.82
N ALA A 55 -5.03 -12.23 3.13
CA ALA A 55 -6.06 -11.79 4.07
C ALA A 55 -6.09 -10.25 4.17
N PHE A 56 -4.93 -9.61 4.20
CA PHE A 56 -4.82 -8.15 4.23
C PHE A 56 -5.35 -7.50 2.94
N ASN A 57 -5.01 -8.02 1.76
CA ASN A 57 -5.53 -7.48 0.49
C ASN A 57 -7.05 -7.62 0.40
N LEU A 58 -7.62 -8.70 0.93
CA LEU A 58 -9.07 -8.85 1.07
C LEU A 58 -9.66 -7.80 2.02
N ALA A 59 -9.07 -7.60 3.20
CA ALA A 59 -9.50 -6.56 4.14
C ALA A 59 -9.40 -5.15 3.53
N ALA A 60 -8.38 -4.92 2.70
CA ALA A 60 -8.16 -3.67 2.01
C ALA A 60 -9.26 -3.34 0.98
N LEU A 61 -10.07 -4.31 0.54
CA LEU A 61 -11.23 -4.06 -0.33
C LEU A 61 -12.24 -3.09 0.31
N ALA A 62 -12.29 -2.98 1.63
CA ALA A 62 -13.13 -1.99 2.29
C ALA A 62 -12.80 -0.56 1.82
N SER A 63 -11.53 -0.27 1.45
CA SER A 63 -11.12 1.04 0.94
C SER A 63 -11.80 1.45 -0.38
N VAL A 64 -12.27 0.47 -1.18
CA VAL A 64 -13.05 0.70 -2.41
C VAL A 64 -14.34 1.44 -2.09
N VAL A 65 -14.99 1.12 -0.96
CA VAL A 65 -16.24 1.75 -0.56
C VAL A 65 -15.98 2.99 0.29
N THR A 66 -14.96 2.96 1.15
CA THR A 66 -14.73 4.05 2.12
C THR A 66 -14.00 5.25 1.54
N LEU A 67 -13.01 5.05 0.66
CA LEU A 67 -12.08 6.09 0.22
C LEU A 67 -12.25 6.44 -1.26
N LEU A 68 -12.40 5.43 -2.12
CA LEU A 68 -12.38 5.59 -3.57
C LEU A 68 -13.41 6.59 -4.11
N PRO A 69 -14.69 6.63 -3.67
CA PRO A 69 -15.68 7.53 -4.26
C PRO A 69 -15.34 9.01 -4.12
N ARG A 70 -14.71 9.40 -3.01
CA ARG A 70 -14.24 10.77 -2.79
C ARG A 70 -12.94 11.06 -3.51
N ALA A 71 -12.02 10.09 -3.54
CA ALA A 71 -10.72 10.24 -4.21
C ALA A 71 -10.88 10.39 -5.74
N LEU A 72 -11.80 9.64 -6.36
CA LEU A 72 -12.10 9.74 -7.79
C LEU A 72 -12.59 11.12 -8.22
N ARG A 73 -13.17 11.91 -7.31
CA ARG A 73 -13.61 13.29 -7.60
C ARG A 73 -12.48 14.32 -7.58
N GLN A 74 -11.32 13.98 -7.02
CA GLN A 74 -10.19 14.90 -6.84
C GLN A 74 -9.01 14.58 -7.76
N VAL A 75 -8.96 13.35 -8.27
CA VAL A 75 -7.86 12.84 -9.09
C VAL A 75 -8.03 13.18 -10.56
N ASP A 76 -6.92 13.30 -11.29
CA ASP A 76 -6.92 13.19 -12.75
C ASP A 76 -7.05 11.70 -13.14
N LEU A 77 -8.25 11.31 -13.57
CA LEU A 77 -8.58 9.94 -13.96
C LEU A 77 -7.80 9.46 -15.18
N ARG A 78 -7.51 10.34 -16.14
CA ARG A 78 -6.78 9.97 -17.36
C ARG A 78 -5.34 9.61 -17.01
N THR A 79 -4.69 10.48 -16.23
CA THR A 79 -3.32 10.25 -15.77
C THR A 79 -3.24 9.01 -14.88
N SER A 80 -4.13 8.90 -13.89
CA SER A 80 -4.08 7.80 -12.92
C SER A 80 -4.43 6.46 -13.56
N GLY A 81 -5.42 6.43 -14.47
CA GLY A 81 -5.78 5.24 -15.23
C GLY A 81 -4.62 4.73 -16.07
N MET A 82 -3.90 5.62 -16.77
CA MET A 82 -2.68 5.25 -17.51
C MET A 82 -1.63 4.63 -16.59
N MET A 83 -1.34 5.27 -15.44
CA MET A 83 -0.37 4.75 -14.48
C MET A 83 -0.78 3.37 -13.95
N ILE A 84 -2.05 3.17 -13.61
CA ILE A 84 -2.56 1.86 -13.15
C ILE A 84 -2.36 0.80 -14.23
N VAL A 85 -2.76 1.08 -15.48
CA VAL A 85 -2.62 0.13 -16.61
C VAL A 85 -1.18 -0.29 -16.84
N ILE A 86 -0.22 0.64 -16.68
CA ILE A 86 1.22 0.34 -16.78
C ILE A 86 1.72 -0.45 -15.57
N ALA A 87 1.21 -0.16 -14.37
CA ALA A 87 1.65 -0.81 -13.14
C ALA A 87 1.23 -2.28 -13.05
N LEU A 88 0.01 -2.64 -13.49
CA LEU A 88 -0.50 -4.01 -13.39
C LEU A 88 0.39 -5.11 -14.01
N PRO A 89 0.86 -5.01 -15.27
CA PRO A 89 1.77 -6.01 -15.84
C PRO A 89 3.10 -6.04 -15.08
N MET A 90 3.57 -4.90 -14.58
CA MET A 90 4.80 -4.82 -13.80
C MET A 90 4.64 -5.46 -12.41
N VAL A 91 3.47 -5.37 -11.78
CA VAL A 91 3.13 -6.12 -10.57
C VAL A 91 3.24 -7.62 -10.81
N ALA A 92 2.61 -8.12 -11.87
CA ALA A 92 2.67 -9.54 -12.21
C ALA A 92 4.12 -10.01 -12.47
N LEU A 93 4.91 -9.18 -13.17
CA LEU A 93 6.33 -9.42 -13.39
C LEU A 93 7.12 -9.44 -12.08
N GLY A 94 6.90 -8.48 -11.19
CA GLY A 94 7.56 -8.40 -9.89
C GLY A 94 7.27 -9.61 -9.00
N ILE A 95 6.01 -10.07 -8.97
CA ILE A 95 5.63 -11.30 -8.25
C ILE A 95 6.33 -12.52 -8.82
N ARG A 96 6.48 -12.60 -10.16
CA ARG A 96 7.19 -13.72 -10.80
C ARG A 96 8.68 -13.71 -10.46
N VAL A 97 9.32 -12.54 -10.50
CA VAL A 97 10.75 -12.38 -10.13
C VAL A 97 10.99 -12.76 -8.68
N LEU A 98 10.09 -12.38 -7.77
CA LEU A 98 10.16 -12.76 -6.35
C LEU A 98 10.25 -14.29 -6.14
N ARG A 99 9.67 -15.09 -7.03
CA ARG A 99 9.69 -16.57 -6.92
C ARG A 99 10.97 -17.22 -7.42
N VAL A 100 11.78 -16.52 -8.23
CA VAL A 100 12.90 -17.14 -8.97
C VAL A 100 14.24 -16.47 -8.75
N THR A 101 14.29 -15.33 -8.05
CA THR A 101 15.51 -14.54 -7.87
C THR A 101 15.64 -14.06 -6.44
N ASP A 102 16.87 -14.04 -5.94
CA ASP A 102 17.20 -13.31 -4.73
C ASP A 102 17.03 -11.81 -4.97
N VAL A 103 15.96 -11.27 -4.38
CA VAL A 103 15.50 -9.89 -4.59
C VAL A 103 16.35 -8.88 -3.79
N THR A 104 17.42 -9.31 -3.14
CA THR A 104 18.25 -8.47 -2.25
C THR A 104 18.80 -7.23 -2.94
N LEU A 105 19.36 -7.35 -4.15
CA LEU A 105 19.89 -6.19 -4.90
C LEU A 105 18.79 -5.19 -5.25
N LEU A 106 17.61 -5.68 -5.65
CA LEU A 106 16.47 -4.84 -5.96
C LEU A 106 15.96 -4.12 -4.70
N ARG A 107 15.89 -4.81 -3.56
CA ARG A 107 15.51 -4.22 -2.27
C ARG A 107 16.47 -3.09 -1.90
N TRP A 108 17.79 -3.30 -2.02
CA TRP A 108 18.79 -2.26 -1.81
C TRP A 108 18.59 -1.05 -2.72
N ALA A 109 18.39 -1.27 -4.02
CA ALA A 109 18.17 -0.19 -4.98
C ALA A 109 16.92 0.65 -4.63
N VAL A 110 15.82 -0.01 -4.28
CA VAL A 110 14.57 0.66 -3.89
C VAL A 110 14.75 1.45 -2.60
N VAL A 111 15.36 0.86 -1.58
CA VAL A 111 15.64 1.52 -0.31
C VAL A 111 16.54 2.74 -0.52
N ALA A 112 17.60 2.62 -1.34
CA ALA A 112 18.50 3.72 -1.66
C ALA A 112 17.77 4.86 -2.37
N VAL A 113 17.01 4.58 -3.43
CA VAL A 113 16.23 5.60 -4.15
C VAL A 113 15.20 6.24 -3.23
N ALA A 114 14.52 5.44 -2.40
CA ALA A 114 13.55 5.94 -1.44
C ALA A 114 14.18 6.87 -0.39
N ALA A 115 15.34 6.48 0.16
CA ALA A 115 16.08 7.26 1.13
C ALA A 115 16.61 8.57 0.54
N ILE A 116 17.19 8.54 -0.65
CA ILE A 116 17.66 9.76 -1.35
C ILE A 116 16.49 10.71 -1.61
N THR A 117 15.37 10.18 -2.11
CA THR A 117 14.21 11.02 -2.41
C THR A 117 13.57 11.57 -1.14
N LEU A 118 13.50 10.78 -0.06
CA LEU A 118 13.02 11.24 1.23
C LEU A 118 13.93 12.32 1.81
N ALA A 119 15.25 12.15 1.75
CA ALA A 119 16.21 13.14 2.21
C ALA A 119 16.03 14.46 1.44
N ALA A 120 15.90 14.40 0.11
CA ALA A 120 15.61 15.58 -0.72
C ALA A 120 14.29 16.26 -0.30
N LEU A 121 13.21 15.48 -0.08
CA LEU A 121 11.92 16.01 0.36
C LEU A 121 11.98 16.69 1.73
N VAL A 122 12.73 16.13 2.68
CA VAL A 122 12.92 16.71 4.02
C VAL A 122 13.67 18.04 3.94
N THR A 123 14.59 18.21 2.98
CA THR A 123 15.24 19.51 2.71
C THR A 123 14.35 20.53 1.99
N GLY A 124 13.09 20.18 1.70
CA GLY A 124 12.13 21.03 0.99
C GLY A 124 12.27 20.99 -0.53
N TRP A 125 13.13 20.11 -1.08
CA TRP A 125 13.29 19.99 -2.52
C TRP A 125 12.03 19.39 -3.16
N ARG A 126 11.54 20.08 -4.20
CA ARG A 126 10.38 19.65 -5.00
C ARG A 126 10.68 19.93 -6.47
N TYR A 127 10.36 18.97 -7.35
CA TYR A 127 10.51 19.20 -8.78
C TYR A 127 9.48 20.24 -9.24
N ARG A 128 9.92 21.23 -10.04
CA ARG A 128 9.04 22.31 -10.51
C ARG A 128 8.32 21.97 -11.82
N ALA A 129 8.87 21.07 -12.62
CA ALA A 129 8.33 20.70 -13.91
C ALA A 129 7.09 19.80 -13.78
N THR A 130 6.12 19.99 -14.66
CA THR A 130 5.02 19.03 -14.81
C THR A 130 5.59 17.71 -15.36
N PRO A 131 5.40 16.56 -14.67
CA PRO A 131 5.94 15.30 -15.13
C PRO A 131 5.35 14.93 -16.49
N GLY A 132 6.21 14.76 -17.49
CA GLY A 132 5.80 14.25 -18.79
C GLY A 132 5.30 12.80 -18.72
N PRO A 133 4.61 12.31 -19.76
CA PRO A 133 4.08 10.94 -19.80
C PRO A 133 5.15 9.86 -19.56
N GLY A 134 6.35 10.04 -20.12
CA GLY A 134 7.46 9.07 -19.96
C GLY A 134 7.88 8.87 -18.50
N LEU A 135 8.02 9.95 -17.72
CA LEU A 135 8.36 9.86 -16.30
C LEU A 135 7.25 9.17 -15.50
N ARG A 136 5.98 9.47 -15.81
CA ARG A 136 4.83 8.83 -15.15
C ARG A 136 4.75 7.34 -15.44
N ILE A 137 5.05 6.92 -16.68
CA ILE A 137 5.15 5.52 -17.09
C ILE A 137 6.28 4.83 -16.32
N ALA A 138 7.46 5.44 -16.25
CA ALA A 138 8.60 4.89 -15.52
C ALA A 138 8.29 4.72 -14.03
N VAL A 139 7.70 5.74 -13.38
CA VAL A 139 7.29 5.68 -11.97
C VAL A 139 6.21 4.63 -11.75
N ALA A 140 5.20 4.56 -12.60
CA ALA A 140 4.14 3.57 -12.50
C ALA A 140 4.68 2.14 -12.64
N GLY A 141 5.56 1.93 -13.63
CA GLY A 141 6.19 0.63 -13.85
C GLY A 141 7.10 0.23 -12.69
N ALA A 142 7.93 1.16 -12.19
CA ALA A 142 8.77 0.93 -11.01
C ALA A 142 7.91 0.63 -9.77
N THR A 143 6.86 1.40 -9.52
CA THR A 143 5.92 1.18 -8.41
C THR A 143 5.29 -0.20 -8.48
N GLY A 144 4.80 -0.60 -9.66
CA GLY A 144 4.20 -1.90 -9.88
C GLY A 144 5.21 -3.03 -9.67
N PHE A 145 6.38 -2.95 -10.30
CA PHE A 145 7.42 -3.96 -10.19
C PHE A 145 7.91 -4.15 -8.76
N VAL A 146 8.25 -3.05 -8.09
CA VAL A 146 8.70 -3.05 -6.69
C VAL A 146 7.60 -3.57 -5.77
N GLY A 147 6.37 -3.09 -5.93
CA GLY A 147 5.27 -3.54 -5.09
C GLY A 147 4.89 -5.00 -5.32
N GLY A 148 5.01 -5.53 -6.55
CA GLY A 148 4.86 -6.96 -6.82
C GLY A 148 5.99 -7.80 -6.22
N ALA A 149 7.23 -7.31 -6.28
CA ALA A 149 8.40 -8.02 -5.78
C ALA A 149 8.59 -7.94 -4.25
N THR A 150 7.98 -6.96 -3.59
CA THR A 150 8.17 -6.71 -2.14
C THR A 150 6.87 -6.72 -1.34
N GLY A 151 5.70 -6.67 -1.98
CA GLY A 151 4.41 -6.45 -1.32
C GLY A 151 4.15 -4.99 -0.92
N LEU A 152 5.09 -4.07 -1.17
CA LEU A 152 5.02 -2.66 -0.77
C LEU A 152 4.81 -1.75 -1.98
N LEU A 153 3.57 -1.60 -2.42
CA LEU A 153 3.20 -0.76 -3.58
C LEU A 153 3.32 0.76 -3.32
N GLY A 154 3.35 1.20 -2.06
CA GLY A 154 3.20 2.61 -1.68
C GLY A 154 4.42 3.54 -1.87
N PRO A 155 5.65 3.15 -1.44
CA PRO A 155 6.75 4.11 -1.26
C PRO A 155 7.19 4.87 -2.51
N VAL A 156 7.33 4.17 -3.64
CA VAL A 156 7.80 4.77 -4.90
C VAL A 156 6.81 5.82 -5.40
N LEU A 157 5.52 5.49 -5.39
CA LEU A 157 4.47 6.40 -5.85
C LEU A 157 4.33 7.61 -4.94
N ILE A 158 4.33 7.42 -3.62
CA ILE A 158 4.15 8.57 -2.72
C ILE A 158 5.32 9.54 -2.83
N LEU A 159 6.56 9.05 -2.90
CA LEU A 159 7.73 9.91 -3.07
C LEU A 159 7.61 10.76 -4.33
N PHE A 160 7.19 10.16 -5.45
CA PHE A 160 6.92 10.89 -6.68
C PHE A 160 5.80 11.93 -6.55
N GLN A 161 4.70 11.59 -5.87
CA GLN A 161 3.56 12.48 -5.67
C GLN A 161 3.85 13.62 -4.68
N LEU A 162 4.70 13.39 -3.67
CA LEU A 162 5.11 14.41 -2.69
C LEU A 162 6.18 15.35 -3.23
N ALA A 163 7.04 14.85 -4.14
CA ALA A 163 8.06 15.64 -4.81
C ALA A 163 7.47 16.61 -5.85
N GLY A 164 6.24 16.38 -6.29
CA GLY A 164 5.53 17.27 -7.21
C GLY A 164 4.98 18.52 -6.56
N GLN A 165 4.37 19.37 -7.39
CA GLN A 165 3.76 20.65 -6.98
C GLN A 165 2.24 20.55 -6.73
N GLU A 166 1.66 19.36 -6.86
CA GLU A 166 0.23 19.19 -6.58
C GLU A 166 -0.09 19.44 -5.10
N SER A 167 -1.34 19.83 -4.85
CA SER A 167 -1.84 19.99 -3.48
C SER A 167 -1.85 18.66 -2.75
N VAL A 168 -1.70 18.70 -1.43
CA VAL A 168 -1.69 17.47 -0.61
C VAL A 168 -2.96 16.65 -0.83
N ALA A 169 -4.12 17.30 -0.98
CA ALA A 169 -5.38 16.64 -1.27
C ALA A 169 -5.35 15.83 -2.58
N ARG A 170 -4.84 16.41 -3.67
CA ARG A 170 -4.76 15.73 -4.97
C ARG A 170 -3.69 14.64 -4.97
N SER A 171 -2.53 14.88 -4.38
CA SER A 171 -1.49 13.85 -4.22
C SER A 171 -2.04 12.64 -3.46
N ARG A 172 -2.69 12.88 -2.31
CA ARG A 172 -3.33 11.84 -1.52
C ARG A 172 -4.42 11.10 -2.30
N ALA A 173 -5.27 11.82 -3.03
CA ALA A 173 -6.32 11.21 -3.85
C ALA A 173 -5.74 10.31 -4.96
N THR A 174 -4.66 10.74 -5.61
CA THR A 174 -3.96 9.96 -6.64
C THR A 174 -3.38 8.68 -6.07
N ILE A 175 -2.69 8.78 -4.93
CA ILE A 175 -2.13 7.62 -4.22
C ILE A 175 -3.25 6.65 -3.83
N LEU A 176 -4.34 7.14 -3.25
CA LEU A 176 -5.49 6.33 -2.86
C LEU A 176 -6.10 5.58 -4.04
N VAL A 177 -6.35 6.27 -5.15
CA VAL A 177 -6.95 5.67 -6.34
C VAL A 177 -6.02 4.61 -6.91
N PHE A 178 -4.74 4.94 -7.10
CA PHE A 178 -3.76 4.00 -7.63
C PHE A 178 -3.63 2.75 -6.74
N LEU A 179 -3.33 2.93 -5.45
CA LEU A 179 -3.05 1.80 -4.56
C LEU A 179 -4.30 0.95 -4.31
N THR A 180 -5.48 1.57 -4.18
CA THR A 180 -6.73 0.82 -3.98
C THR A 180 -7.07 -0.01 -5.22
N VAL A 181 -7.01 0.58 -6.42
CA VAL A 181 -7.34 -0.13 -7.66
C VAL A 181 -6.31 -1.23 -7.95
N THR A 182 -5.02 -0.95 -7.77
CA THR A 182 -3.97 -1.97 -7.96
C THR A 182 -4.08 -3.09 -6.93
N SER A 183 -4.46 -2.82 -5.68
CA SER A 183 -4.69 -3.86 -4.67
C SER A 183 -5.87 -4.76 -5.02
N VAL A 184 -6.97 -4.18 -5.53
CA VAL A 184 -8.13 -4.95 -6.03
C VAL A 184 -7.70 -5.85 -7.19
N ALA A 185 -6.95 -5.32 -8.14
CA ALA A 185 -6.48 -6.06 -9.31
C ALA A 185 -5.44 -7.15 -8.96
N LEU A 186 -4.79 -7.04 -7.80
CA LEU A 186 -3.83 -8.02 -7.29
C LEU A 186 -4.52 -9.30 -6.77
N LEU A 187 -5.78 -9.22 -6.31
CA LEU A 187 -6.52 -10.38 -5.80
C LEU A 187 -6.74 -11.49 -6.85
N PRO A 188 -7.20 -11.21 -8.09
CA PRO A 188 -7.26 -12.22 -9.14
C PRO A 188 -5.90 -12.86 -9.43
N LEU A 189 -4.81 -12.06 -9.42
CA LEU A 189 -3.46 -12.57 -9.64
C LEU A 189 -3.02 -13.53 -8.52
N LEU A 190 -3.30 -13.19 -7.25
CA LEU A 190 -3.06 -14.08 -6.11
C LEU A 190 -3.88 -15.36 -6.21
N ALA A 191 -5.15 -15.27 -6.64
CA ALA A 191 -6.02 -16.43 -6.83
C ALA A 191 -5.49 -17.36 -7.93
N MET A 192 -5.12 -16.82 -9.09
CA MET A 192 -4.54 -17.59 -10.21
C MET A 192 -3.24 -18.30 -9.83
N GLN A 193 -2.47 -17.72 -8.92
CA GLN A 193 -1.20 -18.26 -8.46
C GLN A 193 -1.33 -19.21 -7.26
N GLY A 194 -2.55 -19.49 -6.79
CA GLY A 194 -2.81 -20.32 -5.61
C GLY A 194 -2.45 -19.67 -4.27
N ALA A 195 -2.03 -18.41 -4.27
CA ALA A 195 -1.64 -17.65 -3.07
C ALA A 195 -2.85 -17.16 -2.26
N LEU A 196 -4.06 -17.16 -2.85
CA LEU A 196 -5.31 -16.92 -2.12
C LEU A 196 -5.72 -18.17 -1.35
N THR A 197 -5.07 -18.39 -0.21
CA THR A 197 -5.30 -19.57 0.65
C THR A 197 -6.73 -19.62 1.20
N ARG A 198 -7.26 -20.84 1.41
CA ARG A 198 -8.62 -21.04 1.97
C ARG A 198 -8.80 -20.42 3.35
N SER A 199 -7.73 -20.33 4.15
CA SER A 199 -7.70 -19.70 5.46
C SER A 199 -7.68 -18.16 5.40
N ALA A 200 -7.06 -17.58 4.36
CA ALA A 200 -6.99 -16.12 4.19
C ALA A 200 -8.37 -15.49 3.89
N ILE A 201 -9.23 -16.21 3.16
CA ILE A 201 -10.54 -15.71 2.74
C ILE A 201 -11.42 -15.28 3.93
N PRO A 202 -11.79 -16.18 4.86
CA PRO A 202 -12.66 -15.81 5.97
C PRO A 202 -12.02 -14.77 6.89
N LEU A 203 -10.70 -14.85 7.11
CA LEU A 203 -9.98 -13.90 7.93
C LEU A 203 -10.00 -12.49 7.31
N GLY A 204 -9.72 -12.37 6.01
CA GLY A 204 -9.77 -11.11 5.29
C GLY A 204 -11.18 -10.49 5.31
N PHE A 205 -12.22 -11.30 5.12
CA PHE A 205 -13.61 -10.83 5.24
C PHE A 205 -13.96 -10.34 6.65
N LEU A 206 -13.51 -11.04 7.69
CA LEU A 206 -13.69 -10.60 9.07
C LEU A 206 -13.00 -9.25 9.33
N MET A 207 -11.84 -9.04 8.71
CA MET A 207 -11.02 -7.84 8.88
C MET A 207 -11.45 -6.66 8.01
N LEU A 208 -12.39 -6.85 7.07
CA LEU A 208 -13.00 -5.75 6.30
C LEU A 208 -13.58 -4.68 7.20
N LEU A 209 -14.29 -5.09 8.26
CA LEU A 209 -14.96 -4.16 9.17
C LEU A 209 -13.96 -3.31 9.96
N PRO A 210 -13.00 -3.87 10.72
CA PRO A 210 -12.02 -3.05 11.43
C PRO A 210 -11.18 -2.21 10.48
N TYR A 211 -10.73 -2.76 9.34
CA TYR A 211 -9.97 -1.99 8.37
C TYR A 211 -10.79 -0.82 7.80
N GLY A 212 -12.04 -1.07 7.40
CA GLY A 212 -12.95 -0.07 6.85
C GLY A 212 -13.42 1.00 7.86
N LEU A 213 -13.50 0.65 9.14
CA LEU A 213 -13.71 1.65 10.20
C LEU A 213 -12.46 2.50 10.38
N GLY A 214 -11.29 1.86 10.41
CA GLY A 214 -10.00 2.53 10.44
C GLY A 214 -9.88 3.54 9.29
N THR A 215 -10.13 3.13 8.04
CA THR A 215 -10.03 4.03 6.88
C THR A 215 -10.94 5.24 6.97
N ARG A 216 -12.15 5.08 7.52
CA ARG A 216 -13.06 6.23 7.77
C ARG A 216 -12.53 7.17 8.84
N VAL A 217 -12.02 6.62 9.95
CA VAL A 217 -11.39 7.43 11.01
C VAL A 217 -10.18 8.18 10.45
N GLY A 218 -9.28 7.49 9.76
CA GLY A 218 -8.12 8.11 9.12
C GLY A 218 -8.50 9.20 8.11
N GLN A 219 -9.52 8.96 7.30
CA GLN A 219 -10.03 9.95 6.35
C GLN A 219 -10.63 11.17 7.06
N ALA A 220 -11.32 10.98 8.20
CA ALA A 220 -11.89 12.08 8.97
C ALA A 220 -10.80 12.90 9.69
N LEU A 221 -9.68 12.27 10.07
CA LEU A 221 -8.51 12.95 10.63
C LEU A 221 -7.71 13.74 9.58
N PHE A 222 -7.86 13.41 8.30
CA PHE A 222 -7.18 14.12 7.22
C PHE A 222 -7.80 15.52 7.02
N ASP A 223 -6.99 16.54 7.31
CA ASP A 223 -7.32 17.94 7.11
C ASP A 223 -6.44 18.55 6.02
N PRO A 224 -7.00 18.89 4.84
CA PRO A 224 -6.25 19.51 3.75
C PRO A 224 -5.57 20.84 4.14
N ALA A 225 -6.09 21.56 5.14
CA ALA A 225 -5.50 22.82 5.58
C ALA A 225 -4.19 22.63 6.36
N ARG A 226 -3.94 21.42 6.88
CA ARG A 226 -2.74 21.06 7.66
C ARG A 226 -1.72 20.30 6.81
N GLU A 227 -1.34 20.87 5.67
CA GLU A 227 -0.42 20.23 4.72
C GLU A 227 0.92 19.80 5.36
N GLU A 228 1.48 20.64 6.22
CA GLU A 228 2.74 20.36 6.91
C GLU A 228 2.62 19.12 7.82
N GLY A 229 1.54 19.04 8.60
CA GLY A 229 1.28 17.88 9.46
C GLY A 229 1.11 16.59 8.66
N TYR A 230 0.41 16.63 7.54
CA TYR A 230 0.32 15.48 6.63
C TYR A 230 1.69 15.04 6.12
N ARG A 231 2.53 16.00 5.69
CA ARG A 231 3.88 15.71 5.18
C ARG A 231 4.77 15.08 6.24
N VAL A 232 4.76 15.59 7.47
CA VAL A 232 5.53 15.02 8.58
C VAL A 232 5.13 13.56 8.82
N VAL A 233 3.82 13.27 8.88
CA VAL A 233 3.33 11.90 9.06
C VAL A 233 3.71 11.03 7.86
N ALA A 234 3.57 11.53 6.63
CA ALA A 234 3.94 10.78 5.44
C ALA A 234 5.45 10.47 5.41
N TYR A 235 6.30 11.44 5.75
CA TYR A 235 7.76 11.24 5.86
C TYR A 235 8.11 10.22 6.94
N GLY A 236 7.44 10.25 8.09
CA GLY A 236 7.61 9.25 9.15
C GLY A 236 7.25 7.83 8.69
N ILE A 237 6.14 7.68 7.95
CA ILE A 237 5.73 6.38 7.38
C ILE A 237 6.75 5.91 6.33
N ILE A 238 7.23 6.80 5.45
CA ILE A 238 8.25 6.45 4.43
C ILE A 238 9.58 6.07 5.11
N ALA A 239 10.02 6.82 6.11
CA ALA A 239 11.23 6.52 6.88
C ALA A 239 11.13 5.14 7.55
N THR A 240 9.99 4.84 8.17
CA THR A 240 9.72 3.52 8.74
C THR A 240 9.75 2.43 7.66
N ALA A 241 9.15 2.70 6.50
CA ALA A 241 9.17 1.79 5.35
C ALA A 241 10.58 1.47 4.88
N ILE A 242 11.45 2.48 4.82
CA ILE A 242 12.86 2.35 4.44
C ILE A 242 13.59 1.47 5.46
N VAL A 243 13.46 1.76 6.75
CA VAL A 243 14.14 1.01 7.83
C VAL A 243 13.71 -0.45 7.86
N LEU A 244 12.40 -0.72 7.77
CA LEU A 244 11.86 -2.08 7.73
C LEU A 244 12.19 -2.80 6.40
N GLY A 245 12.36 -2.05 5.32
CA GLY A 245 12.70 -2.58 4.01
C GLY A 245 14.19 -2.89 3.80
N LEU A 246 15.07 -2.49 4.74
CA LEU A 246 16.49 -2.80 4.65
C LEU A 246 16.69 -4.33 4.64
N PRO A 247 17.41 -4.90 3.67
CA PRO A 247 17.67 -6.35 3.60
C PRO A 247 18.79 -6.77 4.57
N VAL A 248 18.76 -6.25 5.79
CA VAL A 248 19.66 -6.58 6.91
C VAL A 248 18.95 -7.42 7.98
N TRP A 249 17.62 -7.55 7.88
CA TRP A 249 16.77 -8.23 8.85
C TRP A 249 16.49 -9.70 8.48
N GLY A 250 17.06 -10.21 7.38
CA GLY A 250 16.84 -11.57 6.85
C GLY A 250 17.00 -11.64 5.35
#